data_AF-A0A914G6N1-F1
#
_entry.id   AF-A0A914G6N1-F1
#
_cell.length_a   1.000
_cell.length_b   1.000
_cell.length_c   1.000
_cell.angle_alpha   90.00
_cell.angle_beta   90.00
_cell.angle_gamma   90.00
#
_symmetry.space_group_name_H-M   'P 1'
#
loop_
_entity.id
_entity.type
_entity.pdbx_description
1 polymer ?
#
loop_
_entity_poly.entity_id
_entity_poly.type
_entity_poly.pdbx_seq_one_letter_code
_entity_poly.pdbx_strand_id
1 'polypeptide(L)'
;IKSYISEVEDPQKKELAVSYEGACKKIFGVASRKRRDHHHGHKLDDYLKTHLSWLTTEQAETLKQMKTENKSPEEMQKKVFEFYDATTGETRVKATELLQGGCRDLIQTIVGQEKATELKNMRESGASVDAMNAKVKEFVGQINDEEKKQLATKYEGACRKVFGVQSRKRREHHHDEDEDLEKFAQNHLTWLTDEQRQQVTALKDAGKDAIKAKIHEFYNAATGDTKAKATLELQTACQELINKVIGEEHAAILKGLRDSGADIGEIQKKTDEFLAQVPDEKKRKLAEDHREGCAQMFLTPPSRRLRRDKHHEHTLKEFVENHLTWLNAEQKAQILELDGQKEAVKAKINEFFEKTSGDEREKATASFQAACRERLVHVLGDQKAAELKAMRESGASNEA
;
A
#
# COMPACT_ATOMS: atom_id res chain seq x y z
N ILE A 1 -0.57 14.64 34.85
CA ILE A 1 -1.71 15.35 34.22
C ILE A 1 -2.09 16.58 35.03
N LYS A 2 -2.50 16.48 36.31
CA LYS A 2 -2.80 17.67 37.15
C LYS A 2 -1.69 18.73 37.20
N SER A 3 -0.42 18.33 37.30
CA SER A 3 0.73 19.24 37.27
C SER A 3 0.89 20.00 35.94
N TYR A 4 0.48 19.41 34.82
CA TYR A 4 0.57 20.03 33.50
C TYR A 4 -0.64 20.93 33.20
N ILE A 5 -1.81 20.63 33.77
CA ILE A 5 -3.01 21.48 33.64
C ILE A 5 -2.83 22.79 34.43
N SER A 6 -2.11 22.76 35.57
CA SER A 6 -1.82 23.99 36.32
C SER A 6 -0.95 24.98 35.58
N GLU A 7 -0.12 24.52 34.65
CA GLU A 7 0.80 25.31 33.81
C GLU A 7 0.13 25.88 32.54
N VAL A 8 -1.14 25.52 32.27
CA VAL A 8 -1.90 26.13 31.17
C VAL A 8 -2.37 27.53 31.59
N GLU A 9 -1.89 28.54 30.87
CA GLU A 9 -2.18 29.97 31.11
C GLU A 9 -3.51 30.43 30.47
N ASP A 10 -3.88 29.82 29.36
CA ASP A 10 -5.12 30.14 28.62
C ASP A 10 -6.35 29.61 29.38
N PRO A 11 -7.28 30.48 29.83
CA PRO A 11 -8.41 30.09 30.69
C PRO A 11 -9.35 29.08 30.03
N GLN A 12 -9.62 29.22 28.74
CA GLN A 12 -10.55 28.35 28.02
C GLN A 12 -9.92 26.97 27.78
N LYS A 13 -8.61 26.94 27.46
CA LYS A 13 -7.88 25.67 27.34
C LYS A 13 -7.69 24.97 28.68
N LYS A 14 -7.56 25.74 29.77
CA LYS A 14 -7.49 25.19 31.12
C LYS A 14 -8.82 24.58 31.54
N GLU A 15 -9.94 25.25 31.27
CA GLU A 15 -11.28 24.71 31.54
C GLU A 15 -11.57 23.45 30.72
N LEU A 16 -11.18 23.43 29.44
CA LEU A 16 -11.24 22.26 28.58
C LEU A 16 -10.35 21.12 29.11
N ALA A 17 -9.12 21.41 29.52
CA ALA A 17 -8.22 20.41 30.06
C ALA A 17 -8.73 19.82 31.39
N VAL A 18 -9.39 20.63 32.23
CA VAL A 18 -10.07 20.19 33.45
C VAL A 18 -11.29 19.32 33.12
N SER A 19 -12.09 19.69 32.12
CA SER A 19 -13.27 18.90 31.72
C SER A 19 -12.90 17.51 31.20
N TYR A 20 -11.75 17.40 30.52
CA TYR A 20 -11.22 16.11 30.05
C TYR A 20 -10.39 15.37 31.09
N GLU A 21 -10.04 15.97 32.25
CA GLU A 21 -9.17 15.35 33.25
C GLU A 21 -9.71 13.99 33.71
N GLY A 22 -11.01 13.92 34.03
CA GLY A 22 -11.65 12.68 34.50
C GLY A 22 -11.71 11.59 33.42
N ALA A 23 -11.93 11.98 32.16
CA ALA A 23 -11.98 11.06 31.02
C ALA A 23 -10.58 10.57 30.64
N CYS A 24 -9.61 11.46 30.52
CA CYS A 24 -8.21 11.14 30.27
C CYS A 24 -7.62 10.30 31.41
N LYS A 25 -7.94 10.59 32.68
CA LYS A 25 -7.47 9.76 33.81
C LYS A 25 -8.07 8.35 33.78
N LYS A 26 -9.28 8.14 33.22
CA LYS A 26 -9.82 6.81 32.94
C LYS A 26 -9.13 6.15 31.74
N ILE A 27 -8.89 6.87 30.65
CA ILE A 27 -8.26 6.33 29.43
C ILE A 27 -6.79 5.99 29.65
N PHE A 28 -6.04 6.84 30.33
CA PHE A 28 -4.63 6.65 30.68
C PHE A 28 -4.45 5.88 32.01
N GLY A 29 -5.50 5.72 32.81
CA GLY A 29 -5.52 4.93 34.05
C GLY A 29 -5.99 3.49 33.85
N VAL A 30 -6.68 3.18 32.73
CA VAL A 30 -6.58 1.85 32.14
C VAL A 30 -5.12 1.72 31.78
N ALA A 31 -4.42 0.80 32.47
CA ALA A 31 -3.07 0.46 32.09
C ALA A 31 -3.07 0.30 30.57
N SER A 32 -2.46 1.27 29.88
CA SER A 32 -1.99 1.07 28.53
C SER A 32 -1.37 -0.31 28.62
N ARG A 33 -1.88 -1.26 27.85
CA ARG A 33 -1.04 -2.37 27.49
C ARG A 33 0.12 -1.67 26.81
N LYS A 34 1.17 -1.37 27.59
CA LYS A 34 2.54 -1.47 27.11
C LYS A 34 2.43 -2.63 26.15
N ARG A 35 2.69 -2.40 24.85
CA ARG A 35 3.17 -3.50 24.02
C ARG A 35 4.15 -4.18 24.94
N ARG A 36 3.77 -5.35 25.45
CA ARG A 36 4.61 -6.03 26.42
C ARG A 36 5.90 -6.14 25.65
N ASP A 37 6.96 -5.53 26.16
CA ASP A 37 8.28 -6.06 25.89
C ASP A 37 8.12 -7.54 26.21
N HIS A 38 7.98 -8.32 25.14
CA HIS A 38 7.78 -9.75 25.20
C HIS A 38 9.15 -10.30 25.59
N HIS A 39 9.57 -10.05 26.83
CA HIS A 39 10.46 -10.92 27.57
C HIS A 39 9.66 -12.19 27.90
N HIS A 40 9.23 -12.90 26.86
CA HIS A 40 8.79 -14.27 27.00
C HIS A 40 10.04 -15.11 26.91
N GLY A 41 10.40 -15.74 28.03
CA GLY A 41 11.19 -16.96 27.96
C GLY A 41 10.43 -17.91 27.03
N HIS A 42 10.88 -17.98 25.78
CA HIS A 42 10.19 -18.69 24.73
C HIS A 42 10.06 -20.17 25.14
N LYS A 43 8.82 -20.64 25.36
CA LYS A 43 8.61 -22.05 25.67
C LYS A 43 8.82 -22.85 24.38
N LEU A 44 9.40 -24.05 24.49
CA LEU A 44 9.54 -24.98 23.36
C LEU A 44 8.26 -25.12 22.53
N ASP A 45 7.08 -25.13 23.17
CA ASP A 45 5.79 -25.24 22.48
C ASP A 45 5.49 -24.05 21.55
N ASP A 46 5.99 -22.86 21.86
CA ASP A 46 5.84 -21.69 21.00
C ASP A 46 6.69 -21.88 19.73
N TYR A 47 7.93 -22.34 19.89
CA TYR A 47 8.82 -22.67 18.77
C TYR A 47 8.26 -23.78 17.89
N LEU A 48 7.68 -24.83 18.48
CA LEU A 48 7.02 -25.92 17.75
C LEU A 48 5.84 -25.46 16.89
N LYS A 49 5.15 -24.39 17.31
CA LYS A 49 4.04 -23.80 16.55
C LYS A 49 4.49 -22.77 15.51
N THR A 50 5.65 -22.16 15.70
CA THR A 50 6.17 -21.13 14.80
C THR A 50 7.33 -21.67 13.96
N HIS A 51 8.57 -21.47 14.40
CA HIS A 51 9.80 -21.70 13.64
C HIS A 51 10.14 -23.19 13.40
N LEU A 52 9.52 -24.09 14.16
CA LEU A 52 9.69 -25.54 14.07
C LEU A 52 8.42 -26.27 13.61
N SER A 53 7.43 -25.55 13.08
CA SER A 53 6.17 -26.11 12.56
C SER A 53 6.34 -26.96 11.29
N TRP A 54 7.55 -27.05 10.75
CA TRP A 54 7.93 -27.94 9.65
C TRP A 54 8.29 -29.35 10.11
N LEU A 55 8.48 -29.56 11.41
CA LEU A 55 8.73 -30.89 11.98
C LEU A 55 7.47 -31.76 11.89
N THR A 56 7.67 -33.06 11.73
CA THR A 56 6.56 -34.02 11.88
C THR A 56 6.11 -34.10 13.34
N THR A 57 4.92 -34.62 13.58
CA THR A 57 4.40 -34.83 14.94
C THR A 57 5.37 -35.66 15.79
N GLU A 58 5.94 -36.73 15.23
CA GLU A 58 6.93 -37.59 15.89
C GLU A 58 8.23 -36.85 16.23
N GLN A 59 8.71 -35.99 15.33
CA GLN A 59 9.92 -35.17 15.57
C GLN A 59 9.67 -34.11 16.64
N ALA A 60 8.48 -33.50 16.66
CA ALA A 60 8.08 -32.54 17.68
C ALA A 60 7.94 -33.22 19.06
N GLU A 61 7.40 -34.44 19.11
CA GLU A 61 7.32 -35.25 20.33
C GLU A 61 8.72 -35.64 20.84
N THR A 62 9.65 -35.97 19.95
CA THR A 62 11.05 -36.23 20.31
C THR A 62 11.67 -35.01 21.03
N LEU A 63 11.42 -33.79 20.54
CA LEU A 63 11.92 -32.57 21.20
C LEU A 63 11.23 -32.32 22.56
N LYS A 64 9.93 -32.61 22.67
CA LYS A 64 9.22 -32.53 23.96
C LYS A 64 9.79 -33.52 24.97
N GLN A 65 10.09 -34.75 24.54
CA GLN A 65 10.71 -35.77 25.37
C GLN A 65 12.11 -35.34 25.85
N MET A 66 12.94 -34.82 24.94
CA MET A 66 14.25 -34.29 25.32
C MET A 66 14.15 -33.18 26.37
N LYS A 67 13.14 -32.32 26.27
CA LYS A 67 12.87 -31.29 27.29
C LYS A 67 12.44 -31.89 28.62
N THR A 68 11.61 -32.94 28.63
CA THR A 68 11.22 -33.63 29.87
C THR A 68 12.40 -34.37 30.52
N GLU A 69 13.35 -34.83 29.71
CA GLU A 69 14.60 -35.45 30.15
C GLU A 69 15.67 -34.40 30.58
N ASN A 70 15.32 -33.11 30.63
CA ASN A 70 16.22 -32.00 30.95
C ASN A 70 17.49 -31.96 30.07
N LYS A 71 17.37 -32.40 28.80
CA LYS A 71 18.44 -32.25 27.82
C LYS A 71 18.80 -30.79 27.63
N SER A 72 20.08 -30.52 27.39
CA SER A 72 20.57 -29.17 27.19
C SER A 72 19.96 -28.52 25.94
N PRO A 73 19.81 -27.19 25.90
CA PRO A 73 19.38 -26.49 24.69
C PRO A 73 20.26 -26.76 23.47
N GLU A 74 21.55 -27.06 23.68
CA GLU A 74 22.50 -27.43 22.62
C GLU A 74 22.19 -28.80 22.02
N GLU A 75 21.89 -29.80 22.86
CA GLU A 75 21.47 -31.12 22.38
C GLU A 75 20.16 -31.04 21.59
N MET A 76 19.19 -30.25 22.07
CA MET A 76 17.93 -30.04 21.35
C MET A 76 18.14 -29.31 20.03
N GLN A 77 18.97 -28.25 20.02
CA GLN A 77 19.34 -27.54 18.80
C GLN A 77 20.03 -28.47 17.78
N LYS A 78 20.97 -29.29 18.24
CA LYS A 78 21.63 -30.30 17.41
C LYS A 78 20.60 -31.24 16.79
N LYS A 79 19.62 -31.71 17.57
CA LYS A 79 18.55 -32.58 17.08
C LYS A 79 17.67 -31.91 16.02
N VAL A 80 17.30 -30.65 16.22
CA VAL A 80 16.58 -29.85 15.21
C VAL A 80 17.37 -29.78 13.91
N PHE A 81 18.68 -29.55 13.97
CA PHE A 81 19.52 -29.49 12.77
C PHE A 81 19.75 -30.85 12.11
N GLU A 82 19.77 -31.95 12.87
CA GLU A 82 19.77 -33.31 12.32
C GLU A 82 18.48 -33.55 11.51
N PHE A 83 17.31 -33.19 12.05
CA PHE A 83 16.05 -33.27 11.30
C PHE A 83 16.07 -32.37 10.06
N TYR A 84 16.62 -31.16 10.19
CA TYR A 84 16.73 -30.21 9.08
C TYR A 84 17.58 -30.78 7.95
N ASP A 85 18.76 -31.34 8.26
CA ASP A 85 19.68 -31.94 7.30
C ASP A 85 19.12 -33.17 6.59
N ALA A 86 18.16 -33.87 7.22
CA ALA A 86 17.42 -34.96 6.59
C ALA A 86 16.29 -34.47 5.65
N THR A 87 15.90 -33.20 5.69
CA THR A 87 14.85 -32.68 4.79
C THR A 87 15.37 -32.42 3.38
N THR A 88 14.52 -32.67 2.38
CA THR A 88 14.78 -32.34 0.97
C THR A 88 13.57 -31.64 0.35
N GLY A 89 13.72 -31.10 -0.86
CA GLY A 89 12.59 -30.53 -1.63
C GLY A 89 11.87 -29.39 -0.92
N GLU A 90 10.55 -29.39 -0.98
CA GLU A 90 9.68 -28.35 -0.41
C GLU A 90 9.80 -28.24 1.12
N THR A 91 9.91 -29.36 1.82
CA THR A 91 10.09 -29.38 3.28
C THR A 91 11.39 -28.69 3.68
N ARG A 92 12.48 -28.88 2.91
CA ARG A 92 13.76 -28.18 3.16
C ARG A 92 13.63 -26.68 2.95
N VAL A 93 12.88 -26.24 1.94
CA VAL A 93 12.62 -24.82 1.69
C VAL A 93 11.84 -24.21 2.85
N LYS A 94 10.70 -24.82 3.22
CA LYS A 94 9.86 -24.38 4.34
C LYS A 94 10.64 -24.33 5.66
N ALA A 95 11.41 -25.38 5.95
CA ALA A 95 12.25 -25.43 7.15
C ALA A 95 13.31 -24.32 7.15
N THR A 96 13.94 -24.05 6.00
CA THR A 96 14.92 -22.97 5.88
C THR A 96 14.28 -21.61 6.14
N GLU A 97 13.11 -21.31 5.56
CA GLU A 97 12.42 -20.03 5.76
C GLU A 97 11.99 -19.82 7.22
N LEU A 98 11.44 -20.84 7.86
CA LEU A 98 11.00 -20.77 9.25
C LEU A 98 12.17 -20.63 10.23
N LEU A 99 13.27 -21.36 10.01
CA LEU A 99 14.50 -21.23 10.80
C LEU A 99 15.19 -19.86 10.57
N GLN A 100 15.16 -19.33 9.35
CA GLN A 100 15.60 -17.95 9.08
C GLN A 100 14.77 -16.94 9.86
N GLY A 101 13.45 -17.14 9.96
CA GLY A 101 12.56 -16.35 10.82
C GLY A 101 13.02 -16.37 12.28
N GLY A 102 13.26 -17.56 12.85
CA GLY A 102 13.70 -17.69 14.23
C GLY A 102 15.05 -17.01 14.50
N CYS A 103 15.98 -17.09 13.54
CA CYS A 103 17.24 -16.36 13.63
C CYS A 103 17.07 -14.84 13.57
N ARG A 104 16.10 -14.32 12.80
CA ARG A 104 15.81 -12.87 12.78
C ARG A 104 15.26 -12.41 14.12
N ASP A 105 14.31 -13.16 14.70
CA ASP A 105 13.72 -12.84 16.00
C ASP A 105 14.79 -12.85 17.10
N LEU A 106 15.69 -13.84 17.06
CA LEU A 106 16.82 -13.92 17.96
C LEU A 106 17.78 -12.73 17.82
N ILE A 107 18.14 -12.37 16.58
CA ILE A 107 18.98 -11.19 16.30
C ILE A 107 18.31 -9.94 16.86
N GLN A 108 17.00 -9.77 16.64
CA GLN A 108 16.22 -8.65 17.19
C GLN A 108 16.26 -8.60 18.72
N THR A 109 16.19 -9.74 19.41
CA THR A 109 16.35 -9.80 20.87
C THR A 109 17.76 -9.39 21.33
N ILE A 110 18.79 -9.79 20.58
CA ILE A 110 20.20 -9.57 20.91
C ILE A 110 20.62 -8.11 20.63
N VAL A 111 20.41 -7.62 19.41
CA VAL A 111 20.90 -6.30 18.97
C VAL A 111 19.85 -5.19 19.05
N GLY A 112 18.58 -5.54 19.30
CA GLY A 112 17.45 -4.61 19.32
C GLY A 112 16.80 -4.38 17.95
N GLN A 113 15.62 -3.77 17.96
CA GLN A 113 14.79 -3.55 16.77
C GLN A 113 15.48 -2.72 15.69
N GLU A 114 16.18 -1.66 16.08
CA GLU A 114 16.82 -0.73 15.17
C GLU A 114 17.90 -1.42 14.33
N LYS A 115 18.86 -2.06 15.01
CA LYS A 115 19.95 -2.82 14.37
C LYS A 115 19.44 -4.03 13.58
N ALA A 116 18.38 -4.70 14.06
CA ALA A 116 17.75 -5.79 13.30
C ALA A 116 17.06 -5.30 12.03
N THR A 117 16.47 -4.09 12.06
CA THR A 117 15.89 -3.45 10.87
C THR A 117 16.97 -3.07 9.87
N GLU A 118 18.12 -2.58 10.35
CA GLU A 118 19.29 -2.30 9.49
C GLU A 118 19.79 -3.57 8.77
N LEU A 119 19.95 -4.68 9.50
CA LEU A 119 20.31 -5.97 8.90
C LEU A 119 19.26 -6.46 7.90
N LYS A 120 17.97 -6.29 8.21
CA LYS A 120 16.89 -6.63 7.28
C LYS A 120 17.03 -5.84 5.98
N ASN A 121 17.20 -4.52 6.08
CA ASN A 121 17.34 -3.64 4.93
C ASN A 121 18.57 -4.00 4.11
N MET A 122 19.74 -4.25 4.74
CA MET A 122 20.94 -4.69 4.03
C MET A 122 20.70 -5.98 3.23
N ARG A 123 20.00 -6.96 3.81
CA ARG A 123 19.67 -8.21 3.11
C ARG A 123 18.70 -7.97 1.95
N GLU A 124 17.70 -7.11 2.13
CA GLU A 124 16.73 -6.75 1.08
C GLU A 124 17.40 -5.95 -0.05
N SER A 125 18.41 -5.14 0.28
CA SER A 125 19.28 -4.43 -0.68
C SER A 125 20.33 -5.32 -1.34
N GLY A 126 20.29 -6.65 -1.13
CA GLY A 126 21.17 -7.60 -1.82
C GLY A 126 22.58 -7.71 -1.25
N ALA A 127 22.81 -7.29 0.00
CA ALA A 127 24.10 -7.49 0.66
C ALA A 127 24.51 -8.97 0.67
N SER A 128 25.80 -9.22 0.42
CA SER A 128 26.35 -10.57 0.45
C SER A 128 26.25 -11.17 1.86
N VAL A 129 26.22 -12.50 1.95
CA VAL A 129 26.22 -13.21 3.24
C VAL A 129 27.43 -12.81 4.10
N ASP A 130 28.58 -12.52 3.48
CA ASP A 130 29.78 -12.08 4.20
C ASP A 130 29.65 -10.65 4.74
N ALA A 131 29.08 -9.72 3.96
CA ALA A 131 28.80 -8.37 4.43
C ALA A 131 27.78 -8.37 5.58
N MET A 132 26.75 -9.20 5.47
CA MET A 132 25.76 -9.43 6.52
C MET A 132 26.42 -9.98 7.80
N ASN A 133 27.28 -11.00 7.66
CA ASN A 133 28.00 -11.60 8.78
C ASN A 133 28.95 -10.60 9.46
N ALA A 134 29.64 -9.76 8.70
CA ALA A 134 30.51 -8.72 9.24
C ALA A 134 29.71 -7.72 10.07
N LYS A 135 28.54 -7.27 9.58
CA LYS A 135 27.67 -6.33 10.29
C LYS A 135 27.07 -6.92 11.57
N VAL A 136 26.66 -8.19 11.54
CA VAL A 136 26.19 -8.90 12.74
C VAL A 136 27.31 -8.96 13.79
N LYS A 137 28.55 -9.29 13.40
CA LYS A 137 29.70 -9.31 14.33
C LYS A 137 29.98 -7.94 14.93
N GLU A 138 29.92 -6.89 14.13
CA GLU A 138 30.06 -5.50 14.60
C GLU A 138 29.01 -5.19 15.68
N PHE A 139 27.73 -5.52 15.42
CA PHE A 139 26.65 -5.25 16.36
C PHE A 139 26.76 -6.06 17.64
N VAL A 140 27.15 -7.33 17.57
CA VAL A 140 27.39 -8.17 18.74
C VAL A 140 28.57 -7.66 19.56
N GLY A 141 29.63 -7.16 18.90
CA GLY A 141 30.80 -6.57 19.57
C GLY A 141 30.47 -5.31 20.38
N GLN A 142 29.43 -4.57 19.98
CA GLN A 142 28.95 -3.38 20.67
C GLN A 142 27.98 -3.66 21.83
N ILE A 143 27.63 -4.93 22.07
CA ILE A 143 26.76 -5.31 23.19
C ILE A 143 27.58 -5.25 24.48
N ASN A 144 26.99 -4.74 25.57
CA ASN A 144 27.60 -4.78 26.90
C ASN A 144 26.98 -5.85 27.81
N ASP A 145 25.83 -6.39 27.41
CA ASP A 145 25.10 -7.45 28.09
C ASP A 145 25.73 -8.82 27.79
N GLU A 146 26.29 -9.45 28.83
CA GLU A 146 27.02 -10.71 28.73
C GLU A 146 26.09 -11.89 28.39
N GLU A 147 24.83 -11.87 28.85
CA GLU A 147 23.86 -12.92 28.51
C GLU A 147 23.51 -12.89 27.02
N LYS A 148 23.34 -11.68 26.46
CA LYS A 148 23.11 -11.49 25.02
C LYS A 148 24.33 -11.87 24.17
N LYS A 149 25.55 -11.63 24.65
CA LYS A 149 26.78 -12.10 23.98
C LYS A 149 26.90 -13.61 23.97
N GLN A 150 26.60 -14.26 25.09
CA GLN A 150 26.57 -15.71 25.17
C GLN A 150 25.52 -16.30 24.23
N LEU A 151 24.34 -15.68 24.17
CA LEU A 151 23.27 -16.07 23.25
C LEU A 151 23.71 -15.91 21.78
N ALA A 152 24.35 -14.80 21.43
CA ALA A 152 24.89 -14.58 20.08
C ALA A 152 25.92 -15.66 19.69
N THR A 153 26.87 -15.95 20.58
CA THR A 153 27.91 -16.97 20.37
C THR A 153 27.29 -18.36 20.17
N LYS A 154 26.31 -18.72 21.01
CA LYS A 154 25.64 -20.03 20.97
C LYS A 154 24.90 -20.29 19.65
N TYR A 155 24.29 -19.26 19.09
CA TYR A 155 23.46 -19.40 17.89
C TYR A 155 24.15 -18.94 16.60
N GLU A 156 25.37 -18.36 16.65
CA GLU A 156 26.09 -17.86 15.48
C GLU A 156 26.23 -18.96 14.41
N GLY A 157 26.75 -20.13 14.78
CA GLY A 157 26.99 -21.23 13.83
C GLY A 157 25.71 -21.73 13.16
N ALA A 158 24.64 -21.84 13.94
CA ALA A 158 23.33 -22.28 13.45
C ALA A 158 22.70 -21.25 12.50
N CYS A 159 22.68 -19.97 12.88
CA CYS A 159 22.09 -18.93 12.05
C CYS A 159 22.92 -18.68 10.79
N ARG A 160 24.26 -18.72 10.88
CA ARG A 160 25.14 -18.68 9.72
C ARG A 160 24.86 -19.82 8.75
N LYS A 161 24.67 -21.05 9.25
CA LYS A 161 24.32 -22.21 8.42
C LYS A 161 23.02 -21.95 7.66
N VAL A 162 21.97 -21.51 8.35
CA VAL A 162 20.63 -21.31 7.78
C VAL A 162 20.56 -20.12 6.79
N PHE A 163 21.32 -19.05 7.03
CA PHE A 163 21.45 -17.93 6.08
C PHE A 163 22.43 -18.22 4.94
N GLY A 164 23.42 -19.08 5.17
CA GLY A 164 24.44 -19.51 4.19
C GLY A 164 23.97 -20.60 3.24
N VAL A 165 22.87 -21.29 3.55
CA VAL A 165 22.14 -22.06 2.53
C VAL A 165 21.67 -21.04 1.50
N GLN A 166 22.33 -21.01 0.35
CA GLN A 166 21.79 -20.33 -0.82
C GLN A 166 20.43 -20.97 -1.06
N SER A 167 19.37 -20.27 -0.66
CA SER A 167 18.07 -20.48 -1.26
C SER A 167 18.36 -20.39 -2.74
N ARG A 168 18.37 -21.54 -3.44
CA ARG A 168 18.30 -21.55 -4.90
C ARG A 168 17.22 -20.54 -5.20
N LYS A 169 17.62 -19.40 -5.77
CA LYS A 169 16.77 -18.22 -5.93
C LYS A 169 15.36 -18.72 -6.13
N ARG A 170 14.53 -18.57 -5.10
CA ARG A 170 13.10 -18.85 -5.21
C ARG A 170 12.72 -18.16 -6.51
N ARG A 171 12.24 -18.92 -7.50
CA ARG A 171 11.37 -18.34 -8.52
C ARG A 171 10.31 -17.63 -7.69
N GLU A 172 10.44 -16.31 -7.64
CA GLU A 172 9.69 -15.44 -6.75
C GLU A 172 8.19 -15.74 -6.91
N HIS A 173 7.49 -15.84 -5.78
CA HIS A 173 6.04 -15.85 -5.58
C HIS A 173 5.14 -16.81 -6.39
N HIS A 174 4.55 -17.80 -5.70
CA HIS A 174 3.37 -18.52 -6.20
C HIS A 174 2.14 -18.42 -5.28
N HIS A 175 2.20 -17.66 -4.18
CA HIS A 175 1.03 -17.49 -3.29
C HIS A 175 0.50 -16.05 -3.19
N ASP A 176 1.28 -15.02 -3.55
CA ASP A 176 0.78 -13.64 -3.65
C ASP A 176 0.35 -13.26 -5.09
N GLU A 177 0.82 -14.00 -6.11
CA GLU A 177 0.62 -13.63 -7.52
C GLU A 177 -0.75 -14.01 -8.09
N ASP A 178 -1.36 -15.10 -7.62
CA ASP A 178 -2.70 -15.53 -8.06
C ASP A 178 -3.79 -14.54 -7.58
N GLU A 179 -3.66 -14.00 -6.36
CA GLU A 179 -4.54 -12.91 -5.88
C GLU A 179 -4.28 -11.58 -6.60
N ASP A 180 -3.03 -11.28 -6.97
CA ASP A 180 -2.68 -10.04 -7.67
C ASP A 180 -3.21 -10.01 -9.11
N LEU A 181 -3.17 -11.12 -9.85
CA LEU A 181 -3.74 -11.19 -11.21
C LEU A 181 -5.27 -11.07 -11.18
N GLU A 182 -5.92 -11.74 -10.24
CA GLU A 182 -7.38 -11.71 -10.13
C GLU A 182 -7.87 -10.30 -9.74
N LYS A 183 -7.23 -9.66 -8.74
CA LYS A 183 -7.50 -8.25 -8.39
C LYS A 183 -7.20 -7.31 -9.55
N PHE A 184 -6.09 -7.51 -10.26
CA PHE A 184 -5.76 -6.71 -11.44
C PHE A 184 -6.82 -6.83 -12.53
N ALA A 185 -7.30 -8.05 -12.80
CA ALA A 185 -8.35 -8.28 -13.79
C ALA A 185 -9.68 -7.64 -13.38
N GLN A 186 -10.03 -7.68 -12.09
CA GLN A 186 -11.24 -7.04 -11.55
C GLN A 186 -11.18 -5.51 -11.62
N ASN A 187 -10.00 -4.90 -11.47
CA ASN A 187 -9.87 -3.44 -11.39
C ASN A 187 -9.50 -2.76 -12.72
N HIS A 188 -8.76 -3.46 -13.60
CA HIS A 188 -8.15 -2.85 -14.79
C HIS A 188 -8.42 -3.59 -16.10
N LEU A 189 -9.15 -4.70 -16.08
CA LEU A 189 -9.55 -5.47 -17.27
C LEU A 189 -11.06 -5.65 -17.37
N THR A 190 -11.84 -4.68 -16.88
CA THR A 190 -13.32 -4.76 -16.91
C THR A 190 -13.91 -4.51 -18.30
N TRP A 191 -13.06 -4.12 -19.26
CA TRP A 191 -13.39 -4.00 -20.68
C TRP A 191 -13.31 -5.33 -21.44
N LEU A 192 -12.73 -6.37 -20.87
CA LEU A 192 -12.76 -7.72 -21.44
C LEU A 192 -14.17 -8.34 -21.31
N THR A 193 -14.50 -9.30 -22.16
CA THR A 193 -15.65 -10.19 -21.93
C THR A 193 -15.29 -11.27 -20.89
N ASP A 194 -16.29 -12.02 -20.42
CA ASP A 194 -16.05 -13.11 -19.47
C ASP A 194 -15.20 -14.23 -20.09
N GLU A 195 -15.40 -14.52 -21.37
CA GLU A 195 -14.59 -15.49 -22.12
C GLU A 195 -13.14 -15.00 -22.29
N GLN A 196 -12.94 -13.70 -22.53
CA GLN A 196 -11.61 -13.12 -22.63
C GLN A 196 -10.90 -13.10 -21.27
N ARG A 197 -11.61 -12.80 -20.17
CA ARG A 197 -11.08 -12.92 -18.80
C ARG A 197 -10.65 -14.34 -18.48
N GLN A 198 -11.45 -15.34 -18.83
CA GLN A 198 -11.08 -16.75 -18.64
C GLN A 198 -9.82 -17.14 -19.44
N GLN A 199 -9.65 -16.60 -20.65
CA GLN A 199 -8.42 -16.82 -21.42
C GLN A 199 -7.19 -16.18 -20.76
N VAL A 200 -7.33 -15.01 -20.14
CA VAL A 200 -6.23 -14.37 -19.40
C VAL A 200 -5.89 -15.16 -18.13
N THR A 201 -6.88 -15.60 -17.36
CA THR A 201 -6.65 -16.34 -16.12
C THR A 201 -6.10 -17.75 -16.38
N ALA A 202 -6.46 -18.38 -17.49
CA ALA A 202 -5.91 -19.67 -17.91
C ALA A 202 -4.39 -19.61 -18.21
N LEU A 203 -3.83 -18.43 -18.44
CA LEU A 203 -2.39 -18.23 -18.71
C LEU A 203 -1.55 -18.05 -17.44
N LYS A 204 -2.13 -18.20 -16.25
CA LYS A 204 -1.40 -18.04 -14.98
C LYS A 204 -0.14 -18.92 -14.87
N ASP A 205 -0.24 -20.18 -15.32
CA ASP A 205 0.87 -21.14 -15.28
C ASP A 205 1.89 -20.90 -16.41
N ALA A 206 1.50 -20.16 -17.45
CA ALA A 206 2.37 -19.77 -18.58
C ALA A 206 3.24 -18.55 -18.25
N GLY A 207 2.90 -17.81 -17.19
CA GLY A 207 3.67 -16.69 -16.68
C GLY A 207 3.24 -15.31 -17.20
N LYS A 208 3.78 -14.26 -16.57
CA LYS A 208 3.38 -12.85 -16.76
C LYS A 208 3.54 -12.36 -18.20
N ASP A 209 4.54 -12.82 -18.93
CA ASP A 209 4.76 -12.39 -20.32
C ASP A 209 3.66 -12.90 -21.25
N ALA A 210 3.18 -14.13 -21.04
CA ALA A 210 2.05 -14.70 -21.79
C ALA A 210 0.75 -13.93 -21.49
N ILE A 211 0.52 -13.58 -20.22
CA ILE A 211 -0.61 -12.76 -19.79
C ILE A 211 -0.55 -11.37 -20.44
N LYS A 212 0.59 -10.68 -20.36
CA LYS A 212 0.81 -9.36 -20.97
C LYS A 212 0.55 -9.40 -22.48
N ALA A 213 1.09 -10.41 -23.17
CA ALA A 213 0.88 -10.60 -24.61
C ALA A 213 -0.60 -10.79 -24.94
N LYS A 214 -1.34 -11.59 -24.15
CA LYS A 214 -2.77 -11.83 -24.37
C LYS A 214 -3.63 -10.58 -24.12
N ILE A 215 -3.32 -9.82 -23.07
CA ILE A 215 -3.98 -8.53 -22.80
C ILE A 215 -3.73 -7.56 -23.96
N HIS A 216 -2.50 -7.52 -24.48
CA HIS A 216 -2.13 -6.67 -25.61
C HIS A 216 -2.85 -7.07 -26.91
N GLU A 217 -2.99 -8.36 -27.17
CA GLU A 217 -3.78 -8.90 -28.29
C GLU A 217 -5.23 -8.42 -28.21
N PHE A 218 -5.89 -8.62 -27.06
CA PHE A 218 -7.27 -8.14 -26.86
C PHE A 218 -7.38 -6.63 -26.96
N TYR A 219 -6.39 -5.90 -26.45
CA TYR A 219 -6.35 -4.46 -26.55
C TYR A 219 -6.31 -4.03 -28.02
N ASN A 220 -5.42 -4.61 -28.82
CA ASN A 220 -5.28 -4.28 -30.25
C ASN A 220 -6.51 -4.66 -31.08
N ALA A 221 -7.20 -5.75 -30.71
CA ALA A 221 -8.45 -6.16 -31.34
C ALA A 221 -9.66 -5.30 -30.93
N ALA A 222 -9.60 -4.63 -29.77
CA ALA A 222 -10.70 -3.79 -29.30
C ALA A 222 -10.90 -2.56 -30.21
N THR A 223 -12.16 -2.17 -30.40
CA THR A 223 -12.55 -0.99 -31.17
C THR A 223 -13.58 -0.16 -30.42
N GLY A 224 -13.78 1.10 -30.83
CA GLY A 224 -14.84 1.96 -30.28
C GLY A 224 -14.73 2.20 -28.78
N ASP A 225 -15.86 2.10 -28.08
CA ASP A 225 -15.96 2.38 -26.64
C ASP A 225 -15.16 1.38 -25.81
N THR A 226 -15.09 0.10 -26.22
CA THR A 226 -14.27 -0.93 -25.56
C THR A 226 -12.79 -0.57 -25.60
N LYS A 227 -12.25 -0.14 -26.75
CA LYS A 227 -10.84 0.29 -26.89
C LYS A 227 -10.53 1.49 -26.03
N ALA A 228 -11.48 2.41 -25.94
CA ALA A 228 -11.32 3.63 -25.18
C ALA A 228 -11.38 3.36 -23.66
N LYS A 229 -12.30 2.49 -23.20
CA LYS A 229 -12.32 1.97 -21.81
C LYS A 229 -11.04 1.20 -21.48
N ALA A 230 -10.56 0.35 -22.38
CA ALA A 230 -9.32 -0.39 -22.21
C ALA A 230 -8.10 0.52 -22.04
N THR A 231 -7.97 1.53 -22.91
CA THR A 231 -6.88 2.53 -22.83
C THR A 231 -6.91 3.22 -21.48
N LEU A 232 -8.11 3.55 -21.00
CA LEU A 232 -8.33 4.28 -19.77
C LEU A 232 -7.93 3.49 -18.51
N GLU A 233 -8.34 2.23 -18.44
CA GLU A 233 -8.04 1.35 -17.31
C GLU A 233 -6.57 0.97 -17.28
N LEU A 234 -5.95 0.69 -18.44
CA LEU A 234 -4.53 0.39 -18.54
C LEU A 234 -3.66 1.63 -18.24
N GLN A 235 -4.10 2.84 -18.60
CA GLN A 235 -3.46 4.08 -18.17
C GLN A 235 -3.51 4.24 -16.64
N THR A 236 -4.64 3.93 -16.00
CA THR A 236 -4.76 3.96 -14.54
C THR A 236 -3.79 2.95 -13.90
N ALA A 237 -3.74 1.71 -14.40
CA ALA A 237 -2.80 0.69 -13.92
C ALA A 237 -1.34 1.16 -14.03
N CYS A 238 -0.98 1.81 -15.14
CA CYS A 238 0.35 2.39 -15.29
C CYS A 238 0.62 3.54 -14.29
N GLN A 239 -0.37 4.36 -13.96
CA GLN A 239 -0.22 5.41 -12.95
C GLN A 239 0.01 4.83 -11.55
N GLU A 240 -0.74 3.80 -11.16
CA GLU A 240 -0.56 3.11 -9.89
C GLU A 240 0.83 2.45 -9.80
N LEU A 241 1.30 1.87 -10.90
CA LEU A 241 2.66 1.33 -10.99
C LEU A 241 3.72 2.42 -10.80
N ILE A 242 3.56 3.56 -11.47
CA ILE A 242 4.48 4.70 -11.35
C ILE A 242 4.49 5.18 -9.89
N ASN A 243 3.33 5.37 -9.26
CA ASN A 243 3.23 5.75 -7.84
C ASN A 243 3.97 4.76 -6.93
N LYS A 244 3.82 3.45 -7.18
CA LYS A 244 4.49 2.39 -6.40
C LYS A 244 6.01 2.40 -6.56
N VAL A 245 6.51 2.73 -7.75
CA VAL A 245 7.94 2.72 -8.08
C VAL A 245 8.63 4.00 -7.62
N ILE A 246 8.18 5.17 -8.07
CA ILE A 246 8.87 6.46 -7.87
C ILE A 246 8.23 7.34 -6.78
N GLY A 247 7.09 6.94 -6.23
CA GLY A 247 6.34 7.71 -5.23
C GLY A 247 5.34 8.71 -5.84
N GLU A 248 4.34 9.11 -5.06
CA GLU A 248 3.26 10.01 -5.50
C GLU A 248 3.76 11.40 -5.92
N GLU A 249 4.77 11.93 -5.24
CA GLU A 249 5.34 13.25 -5.54
C GLU A 249 5.98 13.31 -6.93
N HIS A 250 6.88 12.36 -7.23
CA HIS A 250 7.50 12.26 -8.55
C HIS A 250 6.48 11.90 -9.64
N ALA A 251 5.51 11.05 -9.32
CA ALA A 251 4.44 10.70 -10.26
C ALA A 251 3.55 11.90 -10.61
N ALA A 252 3.26 12.78 -9.64
CA ALA A 252 2.52 14.01 -9.87
C ALA A 252 3.27 14.96 -10.82
N ILE A 253 4.60 15.02 -10.73
CA ILE A 253 5.43 15.81 -11.66
C ILE A 253 5.34 15.24 -13.08
N LEU A 254 5.45 13.92 -13.26
CA LEU A 254 5.31 13.29 -14.59
C LEU A 254 3.90 13.49 -15.16
N LYS A 255 2.87 13.42 -14.31
CA LYS A 255 1.49 13.71 -14.68
C LYS A 255 1.34 15.17 -15.14
N GLY A 256 1.93 16.12 -14.40
CA GLY A 256 1.92 17.54 -14.74
C GLY A 256 2.57 17.83 -16.09
N LEU A 257 3.73 17.21 -16.37
CA LEU A 257 4.39 17.31 -17.69
C LEU A 257 3.52 16.77 -18.82
N ARG A 258 2.88 15.62 -18.62
CA ARG A 258 1.95 15.08 -19.60
C ARG A 258 0.75 15.99 -19.83
N ASP A 259 0.18 16.54 -18.76
CA ASP A 259 -1.03 17.36 -18.83
C ASP A 259 -0.75 18.76 -19.40
N SER A 260 0.49 19.27 -19.27
CA SER A 260 0.96 20.49 -19.93
C SER A 260 1.33 20.29 -21.41
N GLY A 261 1.29 19.05 -21.91
CA GLY A 261 1.63 18.72 -23.29
C GLY A 261 3.13 18.68 -23.56
N ALA A 262 3.95 18.40 -22.55
CA ALA A 262 5.39 18.19 -22.71
C ALA A 262 5.68 17.06 -23.72
N ASP A 263 6.83 17.15 -24.38
CA ASP A 263 7.23 16.13 -25.34
C ASP A 263 7.49 14.79 -24.65
N ILE A 264 7.24 13.70 -25.37
CA ILE A 264 7.42 12.34 -24.85
C ILE A 264 8.87 12.10 -24.44
N GLY A 265 9.84 12.65 -25.18
CA GLY A 265 11.26 12.56 -24.83
C GLY A 265 11.57 13.29 -23.52
N GLU A 266 10.91 14.41 -23.23
CA GLU A 266 11.05 15.14 -21.96
C GLU A 266 10.48 14.34 -20.80
N ILE A 267 9.29 13.75 -20.98
CA ILE A 267 8.65 12.90 -19.98
C ILE A 267 9.49 11.65 -19.71
N GLN A 268 10.03 11.02 -20.77
CA GLN A 268 10.91 9.85 -20.65
C GLN A 268 12.20 10.20 -19.91
N LYS A 269 12.85 11.31 -20.27
CA LYS A 269 14.06 11.78 -19.60
C LYS A 269 13.79 12.05 -18.12
N LYS A 270 12.69 12.72 -17.78
CA LYS A 270 12.30 12.96 -16.39
C LYS A 270 11.98 11.67 -15.64
N THR A 271 11.36 10.70 -16.32
CA THR A 271 11.11 9.36 -15.78
C THR A 271 12.42 8.65 -15.45
N ASP A 272 13.43 8.74 -16.31
CA ASP A 272 14.76 8.14 -16.06
C ASP A 272 15.51 8.81 -14.92
N GLU A 273 15.42 10.14 -14.81
CA GLU A 273 15.97 10.88 -13.68
C GLU A 273 15.35 10.42 -12.34
N PHE A 274 14.05 10.15 -12.31
CA PHE A 274 13.38 9.63 -11.11
C PHE A 274 13.72 8.17 -10.85
N LEU A 275 13.77 7.32 -11.88
CA LEU A 275 14.15 5.91 -11.73
C LEU A 275 15.60 5.75 -11.26
N ALA A 276 16.52 6.61 -11.69
CA ALA A 276 17.91 6.63 -11.22
C ALA A 276 18.04 6.93 -9.72
N GLN A 277 17.07 7.64 -9.15
CA GLN A 277 16.99 7.95 -7.71
C GLN A 277 16.31 6.86 -6.90
N VAL A 278 15.73 5.83 -7.53
CA VAL A 278 15.11 4.69 -6.83
C VAL A 278 16.21 3.73 -6.37
N PRO A 279 16.44 3.56 -5.05
CA PRO A 279 17.49 2.67 -4.54
C PRO A 279 17.13 1.19 -4.72
N ASP A 280 15.85 0.87 -4.84
CA ASP A 280 15.33 -0.49 -4.98
C ASP A 280 15.49 -0.99 -6.43
N GLU A 281 16.40 -1.96 -6.63
CA GLU A 281 16.66 -2.60 -7.93
C GLU A 281 15.44 -3.35 -8.47
N LYS A 282 14.61 -3.94 -7.59
CA LYS A 282 13.39 -4.64 -8.03
C LYS A 282 12.35 -3.66 -8.56
N LYS A 283 12.20 -2.51 -7.93
CA LYS A 283 11.32 -1.43 -8.42
C LYS A 283 11.82 -0.85 -9.75
N ARG A 284 13.13 -0.69 -9.92
CA ARG A 284 13.73 -0.25 -11.19
C ARG A 284 13.46 -1.27 -12.30
N LYS A 285 13.74 -2.55 -12.06
CA LYS A 285 13.44 -3.62 -13.02
C LYS A 285 11.95 -3.72 -13.33
N LEU A 286 11.09 -3.57 -12.33
CA LEU A 286 9.65 -3.54 -12.52
C LEU A 286 9.21 -2.40 -13.44
N ALA A 287 9.80 -1.21 -13.33
CA ALA A 287 9.54 -0.11 -14.25
C ALA A 287 10.05 -0.39 -15.65
N GLU A 288 11.25 -0.98 -15.80
CA GLU A 288 11.78 -1.41 -17.10
C GLU A 288 10.87 -2.43 -17.79
N ASP A 289 10.41 -3.46 -17.07
CA ASP A 289 9.53 -4.53 -17.57
C ASP A 289 8.15 -4.04 -18.04
N HIS A 290 7.76 -2.82 -17.68
CA HIS A 290 6.47 -2.21 -18.05
C HIS A 290 6.62 -0.92 -18.86
N ARG A 291 7.85 -0.50 -19.13
CA ARG A 291 8.18 0.80 -19.74
C ARG A 291 7.52 0.97 -21.10
N GLU A 292 7.68 -0.01 -21.98
CA GLU A 292 7.15 0.03 -23.34
C GLU A 292 5.61 -0.03 -23.34
N GLY A 293 5.02 -0.92 -22.55
CA GLY A 293 3.57 -1.05 -22.44
C GLY A 293 2.92 0.23 -21.91
N CYS A 294 3.47 0.82 -20.84
CA CYS A 294 2.96 2.07 -20.31
C CYS A 294 3.19 3.26 -21.23
N ALA A 295 4.34 3.33 -21.92
CA ALA A 295 4.56 4.35 -22.94
C ALA A 295 3.49 4.27 -24.04
N GLN A 296 3.18 3.08 -24.56
CA GLN A 296 2.13 2.91 -25.55
C GLN A 296 0.75 3.37 -25.05
N MET A 297 0.42 3.07 -23.79
CA MET A 297 -0.84 3.51 -23.20
C MET A 297 -0.92 5.03 -23.09
N PHE A 298 0.17 5.72 -22.73
CA PHE A 298 0.21 7.18 -22.65
C PHE A 298 0.32 7.89 -24.00
N LEU A 299 0.89 7.22 -25.02
CA LEU A 299 0.94 7.70 -26.40
C LEU A 299 -0.41 7.61 -27.13
N THR A 300 -1.27 6.69 -26.69
CA THR A 300 -2.60 6.54 -27.27
C THR A 300 -3.50 7.66 -26.73
N PRO A 301 -3.94 8.63 -27.57
CA PRO A 301 -4.79 9.71 -27.10
C PRO A 301 -6.11 9.12 -26.61
N PRO A 302 -6.57 9.42 -25.39
CA PRO A 302 -7.90 8.99 -24.97
C PRO A 302 -8.93 9.58 -25.95
N SER A 303 -9.87 8.74 -26.41
CA SER A 303 -10.96 9.17 -27.29
C SER A 303 -11.62 10.43 -26.73
N ARG A 304 -11.73 11.49 -27.54
CA ARG A 304 -12.32 12.79 -27.14
C ARG A 304 -13.70 12.67 -26.47
N ARG A 305 -14.46 11.60 -26.76
CA ARG A 305 -15.75 11.28 -26.12
C ARG A 305 -15.59 10.92 -24.64
N LEU A 306 -14.63 10.08 -24.29
CA LEU A 306 -14.40 9.61 -22.91
C LEU A 306 -13.64 10.60 -22.02
N ARG A 307 -12.97 11.62 -22.60
CA ARG A 307 -12.47 12.76 -21.81
C ARG A 307 -13.63 13.52 -21.13
N ARG A 308 -14.84 13.44 -21.69
CA ARG A 308 -16.07 14.01 -21.11
C ARG A 308 -16.70 13.11 -20.04
N ASP A 309 -16.49 11.79 -20.15
CA ASP A 309 -17.13 10.78 -19.30
C ASP A 309 -16.23 10.23 -18.18
N LYS A 310 -14.90 10.46 -18.22
CA LYS A 310 -13.97 10.28 -17.06
C LYS A 310 -13.77 11.58 -16.26
N HIS A 311 -14.74 12.49 -16.33
CA HIS A 311 -15.12 13.20 -15.12
C HIS A 311 -15.66 12.15 -14.16
N HIS A 312 -15.44 12.26 -12.85
CA HIS A 312 -16.31 11.55 -11.92
C HIS A 312 -17.75 11.79 -12.41
N GLU A 313 -18.39 10.76 -12.96
CA GLU A 313 -19.84 10.74 -12.97
C GLU A 313 -20.17 10.56 -11.50
N HIS A 314 -20.23 11.68 -10.78
CA HIS A 314 -20.92 11.72 -9.52
C HIS A 314 -22.27 11.13 -9.84
N THR A 315 -22.55 9.94 -9.28
CA THR A 315 -23.90 9.39 -9.39
C THR A 315 -24.84 10.49 -8.91
N LEU A 316 -26.04 10.61 -9.49
CA LEU A 316 -27.00 11.62 -9.03
C LEU A 316 -27.19 11.55 -7.51
N LYS A 317 -27.09 10.33 -6.98
CA LYS A 317 -27.02 10.02 -5.55
C LYS A 317 -25.88 10.72 -4.80
N GLU A 318 -24.63 10.54 -5.22
CA GLU A 318 -23.48 11.20 -4.60
C GLU A 318 -23.58 12.72 -4.67
N PHE A 319 -24.07 13.26 -5.80
CA PHE A 319 -24.26 14.70 -5.94
C PHE A 319 -25.32 15.24 -4.97
N VAL A 320 -26.44 14.54 -4.82
CA VAL A 320 -27.53 14.88 -3.91
C VAL A 320 -27.08 14.79 -2.44
N GLU A 321 -26.26 13.79 -2.11
CA GLU A 321 -25.77 13.58 -0.74
C GLU A 321 -24.72 14.61 -0.34
N ASN A 322 -23.77 14.92 -1.22
CA ASN A 322 -22.60 15.75 -0.90
C ASN A 322 -22.82 17.25 -1.15
N HIS A 323 -23.60 17.62 -2.16
CA HIS A 323 -23.75 19.03 -2.57
C HIS A 323 -25.16 19.59 -2.39
N LEU A 324 -26.18 18.76 -2.17
CA LEU A 324 -27.54 19.23 -1.88
C LEU A 324 -27.90 19.01 -0.41
N THR A 325 -26.96 19.28 0.50
CA THR A 325 -27.13 19.13 1.96
C THR A 325 -28.18 20.08 2.55
N TRP A 326 -28.55 21.13 1.83
CA TRP A 326 -29.62 22.07 2.17
C TRP A 326 -31.03 21.56 1.86
N LEU A 327 -31.16 20.45 1.13
CA LEU A 327 -32.45 19.80 0.87
C LEU A 327 -32.80 18.80 1.97
N ASN A 328 -34.10 18.69 2.27
CA ASN A 328 -34.61 17.65 3.16
C ASN A 328 -34.71 16.29 2.45
N ALA A 329 -34.95 15.22 3.22
CA ALA A 329 -34.96 13.85 2.69
C ALA A 329 -36.01 13.63 1.57
N GLU A 330 -37.16 14.30 1.65
CA GLU A 330 -38.24 14.19 0.68
C GLU A 330 -37.89 14.90 -0.64
N GLN A 331 -37.32 16.10 -0.57
CA GLN A 331 -36.82 16.84 -1.73
C GLN A 331 -35.67 16.11 -2.42
N LYS A 332 -34.79 15.46 -1.65
CA LYS A 332 -33.72 14.61 -2.18
C LYS A 332 -34.28 13.40 -2.92
N ALA A 333 -35.29 12.73 -2.36
CA ALA A 333 -35.95 11.60 -3.02
C ALA A 333 -36.59 12.02 -4.36
N GLN A 334 -37.27 13.16 -4.40
CA GLN A 334 -37.86 13.69 -5.64
C GLN A 334 -36.82 13.98 -6.75
N ILE A 335 -35.59 14.35 -6.37
CA ILE A 335 -34.51 14.53 -7.35
C ILE A 335 -33.98 13.18 -7.83
N LEU A 336 -33.83 12.21 -6.93
CA LEU A 336 -33.31 10.88 -7.26
C LEU A 336 -34.26 10.07 -8.17
N GLU A 337 -35.57 10.33 -8.11
CA GLU A 337 -36.55 9.74 -9.05
C GLU A 337 -36.36 10.21 -10.50
N LEU A 338 -35.65 11.31 -10.72
CA LEU A 338 -35.38 11.88 -12.05
C LEU A 338 -34.03 11.41 -12.61
N ASP A 339 -33.46 10.32 -12.09
CA ASP A 339 -32.17 9.79 -12.54
C ASP A 339 -32.16 9.50 -14.05
N GLY A 340 -31.04 9.86 -14.70
CA GLY A 340 -30.92 9.85 -16.16
C GLY A 340 -31.60 11.01 -16.91
N GLN A 341 -32.41 11.86 -16.25
CA GLN A 341 -33.11 13.01 -16.87
C GLN A 341 -32.48 14.36 -16.46
N LYS A 342 -31.30 14.66 -17.01
CA LYS A 342 -30.45 15.81 -16.59
C LYS A 342 -31.16 17.16 -16.57
N GLU A 343 -31.98 17.47 -17.57
CA GLU A 343 -32.71 18.75 -17.63
C GLU A 343 -33.84 18.83 -16.59
N ALA A 344 -34.51 17.71 -16.30
CA ALA A 344 -35.56 17.63 -15.28
C ALA A 344 -34.97 17.79 -13.87
N VAL A 345 -33.83 17.13 -13.60
CA VAL A 345 -33.06 17.29 -12.36
C VAL A 345 -32.68 18.74 -12.13
N LYS A 346 -32.10 19.41 -13.15
CA LYS A 346 -31.71 20.81 -13.08
C LYS A 346 -32.89 21.74 -12.80
N ALA A 347 -34.02 21.52 -13.49
CA ALA A 347 -35.23 22.30 -13.28
C ALA A 347 -35.76 22.14 -11.83
N LYS A 348 -35.76 20.91 -11.30
CA LYS A 348 -36.24 20.62 -9.95
C LYS A 348 -35.35 21.23 -8.87
N ILE A 349 -34.03 21.16 -9.05
CA ILE A 349 -33.06 21.80 -8.15
C ILE A 349 -33.26 23.32 -8.11
N ASN A 350 -33.44 23.96 -9.27
CA ASN A 350 -33.71 25.40 -9.35
C ASN A 350 -35.04 25.77 -8.71
N GLU A 351 -36.09 24.95 -8.90
CA GLU A 351 -37.39 25.15 -8.24
C GLU A 351 -37.26 25.17 -6.71
N PHE A 352 -36.49 24.24 -6.14
CA PHE A 352 -36.23 24.23 -4.70
C PHE A 352 -35.36 25.40 -4.26
N PHE A 353 -34.36 25.78 -5.05
CA PHE A 353 -33.48 26.89 -4.72
C PHE A 353 -34.23 28.22 -4.64
N GLU A 354 -35.10 28.51 -5.62
CA GLU A 354 -35.88 29.76 -5.62
C GLU A 354 -36.87 29.85 -4.45
N LYS A 355 -37.29 28.71 -3.90
CA LYS A 355 -38.16 28.64 -2.72
C LYS A 355 -37.39 28.79 -1.39
N THR A 356 -36.05 28.74 -1.40
CA THR A 356 -35.24 28.98 -0.20
C THR A 356 -35.00 30.46 0.06
N SER A 357 -34.88 30.82 1.34
CA SER A 357 -34.58 32.18 1.81
C SER A 357 -33.73 32.14 3.08
N GLY A 358 -33.12 33.27 3.46
CA GLY A 358 -32.29 33.38 4.66
C GLY A 358 -31.10 32.41 4.66
N ASP A 359 -30.79 31.84 5.83
CA ASP A 359 -29.67 30.93 6.06
C ASP A 359 -29.66 29.70 5.12
N GLU A 360 -30.83 29.22 4.70
CA GLU A 360 -30.94 28.10 3.76
C GLU A 360 -30.49 28.50 2.35
N ARG A 361 -30.78 29.74 1.92
CA ARG A 361 -30.34 30.27 0.62
C ARG A 361 -28.84 30.50 0.59
N GLU A 362 -28.24 30.93 1.71
CA GLU A 362 -26.79 31.04 1.85
C GLU A 362 -26.10 29.68 1.77
N LYS A 363 -26.61 28.68 2.51
CA LYS A 363 -26.10 27.30 2.45
C LYS A 363 -26.23 26.68 1.06
N ALA A 364 -27.36 26.89 0.39
CA ALA A 364 -27.57 26.42 -0.97
C ALA A 364 -26.58 27.08 -1.94
N THR A 365 -26.39 28.40 -1.84
CA THR A 365 -25.43 29.15 -2.67
C THR A 365 -24.00 28.67 -2.44
N ALA A 366 -23.58 28.47 -1.19
CA ALA A 366 -22.26 27.95 -0.85
C ALA A 366 -22.03 26.53 -1.41
N SER A 367 -23.08 25.69 -1.37
CA SER A 367 -23.02 24.33 -1.88
C SER A 367 -22.91 24.29 -3.42
N PHE A 368 -23.64 25.14 -4.14
CA PHE A 368 -23.48 25.29 -5.59
C PHE A 368 -22.10 25.83 -5.97
N GLN A 369 -21.58 26.79 -5.22
CA GLN A 369 -20.23 27.28 -5.43
C GLN A 369 -19.17 26.20 -5.21
N ALA A 370 -19.35 25.32 -4.21
CA ALA A 370 -18.46 24.18 -3.99
C ALA A 370 -18.50 23.18 -5.15
N ALA A 371 -19.70 22.76 -5.57
CA ALA A 371 -19.87 21.87 -6.72
C ALA A 371 -19.30 22.46 -8.02
N CYS A 372 -19.51 23.77 -8.26
CA CYS A 372 -18.92 24.47 -9.40
C CYS A 372 -17.39 24.52 -9.31
N ARG A 373 -16.81 24.75 -8.13
CA ARG A 373 -15.35 24.75 -7.94
C ARG A 373 -14.75 23.38 -8.26
N GLU A 374 -15.34 22.30 -7.76
CA GLU A 374 -14.89 20.94 -8.06
C GLU A 374 -14.97 20.64 -9.57
N ARG A 375 -16.05 21.09 -10.23
CA ARG A 375 -16.19 20.95 -11.68
C ARG A 375 -15.17 21.79 -12.45
N LEU A 376 -14.87 23.01 -12.01
CA LEU A 376 -13.91 23.91 -12.64
C LEU A 376 -12.47 23.38 -12.51
N VAL A 377 -12.10 22.83 -11.36
CA VAL A 377 -10.82 22.12 -11.16
C VAL A 377 -10.67 21.00 -12.18
N HIS A 378 -11.74 20.24 -12.43
CA HIS A 378 -11.70 19.18 -13.42
C HIS A 378 -11.62 19.71 -14.87
N VAL A 379 -12.41 20.73 -15.22
CA VAL A 379 -12.44 21.28 -16.60
C VAL A 379 -11.18 22.06 -16.96
N LEU A 380 -10.59 22.80 -16.02
CA LEU A 380 -9.50 23.74 -16.28
C LEU A 380 -8.13 23.23 -15.79
N GLY A 381 -8.12 22.19 -14.95
CA GLY A 381 -6.93 21.70 -14.25
C GLY A 381 -6.64 22.47 -12.95
N ASP A 382 -5.94 21.80 -12.01
CA ASP A 382 -5.68 22.30 -10.66
C ASP A 382 -5.06 23.71 -10.64
N GLN A 383 -4.11 23.96 -11.55
CA GLN A 383 -3.40 25.24 -11.62
C GLN A 383 -4.31 26.40 -12.03
N LYS A 384 -5.10 26.24 -13.11
CA LYS A 384 -5.99 27.32 -13.60
C LYS A 384 -7.18 27.55 -12.69
N ALA A 385 -7.67 26.50 -12.02
CA ALA A 385 -8.72 26.64 -11.01
C ALA A 385 -8.22 27.33 -9.74
N ALA A 386 -6.96 27.12 -9.35
CA ALA A 386 -6.32 27.85 -8.26
C ALA A 386 -6.11 29.33 -8.62
N GLU A 387 -5.72 29.64 -9.86
CA GLU A 387 -5.63 31.02 -10.38
C GLU A 387 -6.99 31.73 -10.35
N LEU A 388 -8.06 31.08 -10.83
CA LEU A 388 -9.44 31.62 -10.75
C LEU A 388 -9.91 31.84 -9.32
N LYS A 389 -9.59 30.90 -8.41
CA LYS A 389 -9.89 31.05 -6.99
C LYS A 389 -9.14 32.25 -6.39
N ALA A 390 -7.84 32.38 -6.68
CA ALA A 390 -7.02 33.49 -6.21
C ALA A 390 -7.50 34.84 -6.77
N MET A 391 -7.89 34.91 -8.04
CA MET A 391 -8.47 36.11 -8.65
C MET A 391 -9.77 36.52 -7.94
N ARG A 392 -10.66 35.56 -7.67
CA ARG A 392 -11.91 35.82 -6.94
C ARG A 392 -11.68 36.24 -5.47
N GLU A 393 -10.71 35.62 -4.78
CA GLU A 393 -10.34 35.96 -3.40
C GLU A 393 -9.62 37.30 -3.30
N SER A 394 -8.92 37.72 -4.36
CA SER A 394 -8.32 39.06 -4.48
C SER A 394 -9.30 40.17 -4.88
N GLY A 395 -10.59 39.84 -5.06
CA GLY A 395 -11.63 40.81 -5.38
C GLY A 395 -11.73 41.20 -6.85
N ALA A 396 -11.28 40.34 -7.78
CA ALA A 396 -11.50 40.54 -9.21
C ALA A 396 -13.01 40.63 -9.52
N SER A 397 -13.40 41.47 -10.48
CA SER A 397 -14.80 41.63 -10.88
C SER A 397 -15.33 40.34 -11.51
N ASN A 398 -16.65 40.16 -11.52
CA ASN A 398 -17.31 39.00 -12.14
C ASN A 398 -17.13 38.92 -13.68
N GLU A 399 -16.41 39.87 -14.28
CA GLU A 399 -16.13 39.98 -15.72
C GLU A 399 -14.67 39.65 -16.09
N ALA A 400 -13.81 39.43 -15.09
CA ALA A 400 -12.41 39.01 -15.25
C ALA A 400 -12.30 37.48 -15.27
#